data_AF-A0AAD8SSH5-F1
#
_entry.id   AF-A0AAD8SSH5-F1
#
_cell.length_a   1.000
_cell.length_b   1.000
_cell.length_c   1.000
_cell.angle_alpha   90.00
_cell.angle_beta   90.00
_cell.angle_gamma   90.00
#
_symmetry.space_group_name_H-M   'P 1'
#
loop_
_entity.id
_entity.type
_entity.pdbx_description
1 polymer ?
#
loop_
_entity_poly.entity_id
_entity_poly.type
_entity_poly.pdbx_seq_one_letter_code
_entity_poly.pdbx_strand_id
1 'polypeptide(L)'
;MACSIASTVVSSKQGTAMDPWRNIILNTIWYGTVFPLEEEFEADAILSSSLIRIACRSLYGIVAFINTHFDNLSDLDVLWYLLLGNANLGRAVIILQQEGHTLIGDRRKAYKAAAKAAWHPIPDAQVEFAVSTVLPKEQSLLLQVDGTLSSGDVELISQFLSVQPSASVGSLKPVPALSKRASRMLSGMKEELEYEERSIHRKVKAALKKYAL
;
A
#
# COMPACT_ATOMS: atom_id res chain seq x y z
N MET A 1 -0.68 -6.42 -11.41
CA MET A 1 -1.47 -5.17 -11.35
C MET A 1 -1.71 -4.74 -9.90
N ALA A 2 -1.93 -5.69 -8.98
CA ALA A 2 -2.01 -5.47 -7.52
C ALA A 2 -0.88 -4.59 -6.91
N CYS A 3 0.37 -4.71 -7.37
CA CYS A 3 1.50 -3.88 -6.90
C CYS A 3 1.43 -2.38 -7.25
N SER A 4 0.41 -1.90 -7.96
CA SER A 4 0.20 -0.46 -8.18
C SER A 4 -0.76 0.16 -7.16
N ILE A 5 -1.54 -0.66 -6.44
CA ILE A 5 -2.65 -0.17 -5.61
C ILE A 5 -2.29 -0.05 -4.14
N ALA A 6 -1.40 -0.91 -3.65
CA ALA A 6 -0.90 -0.94 -2.28
C ALA A 6 -0.08 0.33 -1.87
N SER A 7 -0.18 1.41 -2.65
CA SER A 7 0.72 2.56 -2.65
C SER A 7 -0.01 3.89 -2.45
N THR A 8 -1.22 3.92 -1.89
CA THR A 8 -2.00 5.17 -1.83
C THR A 8 -2.50 5.48 -0.44
N VAL A 9 -2.63 6.76 -0.06
CA VAL A 9 -2.83 7.14 1.33
C VAL A 9 -4.31 7.08 1.75
N VAL A 10 -4.60 6.38 2.85
CA VAL A 10 -5.89 6.39 3.55
C VAL A 10 -5.72 7.12 4.88
N SER A 11 -6.57 8.11 5.15
CA SER A 11 -6.56 8.84 6.42
C SER A 11 -7.57 8.29 7.42
N SER A 12 -7.23 8.34 8.72
CA SER A 12 -8.15 7.96 9.80
C SER A 12 -9.04 9.12 10.26
N LYS A 13 -10.04 8.79 11.10
CA LYS A 13 -11.13 9.63 11.65
C LYS A 13 -10.67 10.96 12.30
N GLN A 14 -9.40 11.07 12.68
CA GLN A 14 -8.81 12.28 13.30
C GLN A 14 -8.03 13.18 12.32
N GLY A 15 -7.97 12.84 11.03
CA GLY A 15 -7.05 13.50 10.10
C GLY A 15 -5.59 13.05 10.24
N THR A 16 -5.32 12.08 11.11
CA THR A 16 -4.02 11.41 11.20
C THR A 16 -3.99 10.27 10.18
N ALA A 17 -3.10 10.35 9.18
CA ALA A 17 -2.89 9.26 8.25
C ALA A 17 -2.41 8.00 8.99
N MET A 18 -2.81 6.83 8.48
CA MET A 18 -2.30 5.57 8.99
C MET A 18 -0.77 5.50 8.82
N ASP A 19 -0.11 4.70 9.65
CA ASP A 19 1.29 4.41 9.41
C ASP A 19 1.49 3.77 8.02
N PRO A 20 2.70 3.91 7.45
CA PRO A 20 2.94 3.55 6.06
C PRO A 20 2.61 2.10 5.71
N TRP A 21 2.87 1.16 6.63
CA TRP A 21 2.69 -0.26 6.36
C TRP A 21 1.22 -0.68 6.50
N ARG A 22 0.47 -0.15 7.48
CA ARG A 22 -0.98 -0.34 7.57
C ARG A 22 -1.70 0.20 6.36
N ASN A 23 -1.22 1.33 5.83
CA ASN A 23 -1.74 1.91 4.62
C ASN A 23 -1.55 0.97 3.42
N ILE A 24 -0.36 0.38 3.27
CA ILE A 24 -0.07 -0.62 2.22
C ILE A 24 -1.04 -1.82 2.32
N ILE A 25 -1.18 -2.38 3.53
CA ILE A 25 -2.06 -3.53 3.78
C ILE A 25 -3.51 -3.19 3.45
N LEU A 26 -4.03 -2.08 3.96
CA LEU A 26 -5.44 -1.74 3.81
C LEU A 26 -5.80 -1.52 2.33
N ASN A 27 -4.96 -0.81 1.57
CA ASN A 27 -5.21 -0.64 0.13
C ASN A 27 -5.13 -1.96 -0.63
N THR A 28 -4.27 -2.89 -0.19
CA THR A 28 -4.16 -4.22 -0.78
C THR A 28 -5.43 -5.03 -0.55
N ILE A 29 -5.91 -5.09 0.70
CA ILE A 29 -7.15 -5.80 1.05
C ILE A 29 -8.34 -5.14 0.35
N TRP A 30 -8.51 -3.82 0.47
CA TRP A 30 -9.58 -3.08 -0.19
C TRP A 30 -9.65 -3.36 -1.69
N TYR A 31 -8.52 -3.31 -2.39
CA TYR A 31 -8.51 -3.56 -3.82
C TYR A 31 -8.86 -5.01 -4.16
N GLY A 32 -8.34 -5.98 -3.40
CA GLY A 32 -8.71 -7.39 -3.58
C GLY A 32 -10.20 -7.64 -3.34
N THR A 33 -10.80 -6.91 -2.39
CA THR A 33 -12.24 -6.96 -2.09
C THR A 33 -13.09 -6.34 -3.19
N VAL A 34 -12.73 -5.15 -3.69
CA VAL A 34 -13.54 -4.40 -4.68
C VAL A 34 -13.29 -4.87 -6.12
N PHE A 35 -12.11 -5.41 -6.40
CA PHE A 35 -11.67 -5.88 -7.71
C PHE A 35 -11.16 -7.32 -7.62
N PRO A 36 -12.04 -8.30 -7.32
CA PRO A 36 -11.63 -9.69 -7.21
C PRO A 36 -11.05 -10.19 -8.54
N LEU A 37 -10.06 -11.06 -8.43
CA LEU A 37 -9.48 -11.74 -9.59
C LEU A 37 -10.41 -12.86 -10.06
N GLU A 38 -10.56 -13.05 -11.37
CA GLU A 38 -11.34 -14.18 -11.92
C GLU A 38 -10.65 -15.53 -11.68
N GLU A 39 -9.32 -15.54 -11.56
CA GLU A 39 -8.53 -16.69 -11.15
C GLU A 39 -7.68 -16.28 -9.94
N GLU A 40 -7.80 -17.02 -8.83
CA GLU A 40 -6.88 -16.90 -7.70
C GLU A 40 -5.47 -17.28 -8.16
N PHE A 41 -4.61 -16.27 -8.26
CA PHE A 41 -3.18 -16.50 -8.42
C PHE A 41 -2.60 -16.73 -7.03
N GLU A 42 -2.28 -17.99 -6.72
CA GLU A 42 -1.58 -18.38 -5.51
C GLU A 42 -0.14 -17.85 -5.58
N ALA A 43 0.07 -16.64 -5.06
CA ALA A 43 1.39 -16.04 -4.93
C ALA A 43 2.02 -16.49 -3.61
N ASP A 44 2.67 -17.66 -3.61
CA ASP A 44 3.37 -18.21 -2.44
C ASP A 44 4.52 -17.32 -1.92
N ALA A 45 4.95 -16.33 -2.73
CA ALA A 45 6.04 -15.44 -2.38
C ALA A 45 5.82 -14.01 -2.91
N ILE A 46 6.06 -13.03 -2.04
CA ILE A 46 6.17 -11.63 -2.44
C ILE A 46 7.66 -11.28 -2.60
N LEU A 47 8.08 -11.02 -3.83
CA LEU A 47 9.45 -10.62 -4.13
C LEU A 47 9.77 -9.26 -3.46
N SER A 48 10.95 -9.15 -2.85
CA SER A 48 11.42 -7.90 -2.24
C SER A 48 11.45 -6.74 -3.23
N SER A 49 11.75 -7.00 -4.50
CA SER A 49 11.70 -6.01 -5.59
C SER A 49 10.29 -5.47 -5.84
N SER A 50 9.27 -6.31 -5.73
CA SER A 50 7.87 -5.92 -5.81
C SER A 50 7.46 -5.07 -4.62
N LEU A 51 7.90 -5.42 -3.41
CA LEU A 51 7.67 -4.62 -2.19
C LEU A 51 8.32 -3.24 -2.28
N ILE A 52 9.58 -3.17 -2.73
CA ILE A 52 10.30 -1.90 -2.93
C ILE A 52 9.53 -1.03 -3.92
N ARG A 53 9.08 -1.60 -5.05
CA ARG A 53 8.30 -0.85 -6.05
C ARG A 53 6.99 -0.30 -5.47
N ILE A 54 6.29 -1.08 -4.65
CA ILE A 54 5.07 -0.65 -3.95
C ILE A 54 5.40 0.49 -2.98
N ALA A 55 6.46 0.35 -2.19
CA ALA A 55 6.89 1.36 -1.23
C ALA A 55 7.27 2.67 -1.92
N CYS A 56 8.04 2.63 -3.01
CA CYS A 56 8.41 3.82 -3.78
C CYS A 56 7.18 4.54 -4.36
N ARG A 57 6.23 3.80 -4.93
CA ARG A 57 4.96 4.38 -5.41
C ARG A 57 4.15 5.02 -4.28
N SER A 58 4.18 4.40 -3.09
CA SER A 58 3.54 4.95 -1.89
C SER A 58 4.16 6.29 -1.50
N LEU A 59 5.48 6.35 -1.51
CA LEU A 59 6.22 7.58 -1.26
C LEU A 59 5.88 8.66 -2.29
N TYR A 60 5.87 8.35 -3.59
CA TYR A 60 5.47 9.31 -4.63
C TYR A 60 4.05 9.82 -4.43
N GLY A 61 3.11 8.94 -4.04
CA GLY A 61 1.75 9.33 -3.70
C GLY A 61 1.69 10.31 -2.53
N ILE A 62 2.43 10.03 -1.44
CA ILE A 62 2.48 10.90 -0.26
C ILE A 62 3.12 12.25 -0.59
N VAL A 63 4.22 12.27 -1.35
CA VAL A 63 4.89 13.51 -1.76
C VAL A 63 3.94 14.36 -2.61
N ALA A 64 3.27 13.76 -3.59
CA ALA A 64 2.29 14.46 -4.42
C ALA A 64 1.09 14.97 -3.61
N PHE A 65 0.65 14.23 -2.59
CA PHE A 65 -0.39 14.68 -1.66
C PHE A 65 0.03 15.98 -0.97
N ILE A 66 1.21 15.98 -0.33
CA ILE A 66 1.72 17.14 0.43
C ILE A 66 1.91 18.34 -0.49
N ASN A 67 2.56 18.16 -1.65
CA ASN A 67 2.77 19.22 -2.64
C ASN A 67 1.46 19.79 -3.22
N THR A 68 0.36 19.03 -3.19
CA THR A 68 -0.96 19.53 -3.63
C THR A 68 -1.71 20.25 -2.51
N HIS A 69 -1.32 20.03 -1.25
CA HIS A 69 -1.99 20.56 -0.06
C HIS A 69 -1.34 21.79 0.54
N PHE A 70 -0.03 21.91 0.39
CA PHE A 70 0.80 22.99 0.92
C PHE A 70 1.52 23.68 -0.23
N ASP A 71 1.47 25.00 -0.26
CA ASP A 71 2.24 25.80 -1.21
C ASP A 71 3.66 26.04 -0.69
N ASN A 72 4.59 26.36 -1.59
CA ASN A 72 5.97 26.77 -1.29
C ASN A 72 6.86 25.73 -0.60
N LEU A 73 6.53 24.43 -0.70
CA LEU A 73 7.44 23.35 -0.31
C LEU A 73 8.25 22.88 -1.53
N SER A 74 9.56 22.72 -1.38
CA SER A 74 10.35 21.95 -2.33
C SER A 74 10.15 20.44 -2.07
N ASP A 75 10.45 19.60 -3.06
CA ASP A 75 10.42 18.14 -2.87
C ASP A 75 11.35 17.69 -1.72
N LEU A 76 12.46 18.40 -1.51
CA LEU A 76 13.38 18.13 -0.40
C LEU A 76 12.74 18.43 0.96
N ASP A 77 12.00 19.54 1.07
CA ASP A 77 11.29 19.90 2.31
C ASP A 77 10.23 18.85 2.63
N VAL A 78 9.46 18.43 1.62
CA VAL A 78 8.46 17.37 1.79
C VAL A 78 9.08 16.08 2.28
N LEU A 79 10.19 15.65 1.67
CA LEU A 79 10.92 14.46 2.12
C LEU A 79 11.46 14.61 3.54
N TRP A 80 11.91 15.80 3.92
CA TRP A 80 12.38 16.09 5.27
C TRP A 80 11.25 15.97 6.31
N TYR A 81 10.09 16.58 6.06
CA TYR A 81 8.93 16.46 6.94
C TYR A 81 8.40 15.03 7.02
N LEU A 82 8.48 14.27 5.92
CA LEU A 82 8.16 12.85 5.93
C LEU A 82 9.14 12.06 6.78
N LEU A 83 10.43 12.36 6.73
CA LEU A 83 11.43 11.72 7.59
C LEU A 83 11.14 12.00 9.06
N LEU A 84 10.86 13.26 9.44
CA LEU A 84 10.46 13.63 10.80
C LEU A 84 9.16 12.93 11.24
N GLY A 85 8.23 12.75 10.31
CA GLY A 85 6.98 12.02 10.50
C GLY A 85 7.12 10.50 10.49
N ASN A 86 8.33 9.94 10.31
CA ASN A 86 8.57 8.50 10.10
C ASN A 86 7.74 7.92 8.94
N ALA A 87 7.76 8.63 7.81
CA ALA A 87 6.97 8.40 6.60
C ALA A 87 5.43 8.39 6.79
N ASN A 88 4.92 8.68 8.00
CA ASN A 88 3.49 8.79 8.25
C ASN A 88 3.00 10.17 7.78
N LEU A 89 2.09 10.18 6.79
CA LEU A 89 1.54 11.41 6.23
C LEU A 89 0.87 12.30 7.30
N GLY A 90 0.12 11.72 8.24
CA GLY A 90 -0.58 12.48 9.27
C GLY A 90 0.37 13.18 10.22
N ARG A 91 1.44 12.49 10.62
CA ARG A 91 2.50 13.07 11.43
C ARG A 91 3.23 14.18 10.67
N ALA A 92 3.57 13.95 9.40
CA ALA A 92 4.20 14.96 8.56
C ALA A 92 3.33 16.22 8.42
N VAL A 93 2.03 16.05 8.18
CA VAL A 93 1.04 17.15 8.12
C VAL A 93 0.96 17.92 9.44
N ILE A 94 0.94 17.22 10.58
CA ILE A 94 0.93 17.87 11.90
C ILE A 94 2.20 18.71 12.12
N ILE A 95 3.38 18.17 11.78
CA ILE A 95 4.66 18.89 11.92
C ILE A 95 4.68 20.12 11.01
N LEU A 96 4.26 19.98 9.75
CA LEU A 96 4.12 21.08 8.80
C LEU A 96 3.24 22.21 9.37
N GLN A 97 2.07 21.87 9.91
CA GLN A 97 1.16 22.86 10.51
C GLN A 97 1.75 23.54 11.75
N GLN A 98 2.47 22.79 12.59
CA GLN A 98 3.16 23.33 13.78
C GLN A 98 4.26 24.32 13.39
N GLU A 99 4.89 24.14 12.23
CA GLU A 99 5.90 25.06 11.69
C GLU A 99 5.31 26.21 10.85
N GLY A 100 3.98 26.38 10.86
CA GLY A 100 3.30 27.51 10.25
C GLY A 100 2.88 27.32 8.80
N HIS A 101 3.07 26.14 8.22
CA HIS A 101 2.57 25.82 6.88
C HIS A 101 1.06 25.64 6.92
N THR A 102 0.35 26.36 6.05
CA THR A 102 -1.11 26.33 5.99
C THR A 102 -1.59 25.29 4.97
N LEU A 103 -2.62 24.53 5.33
CA LEU A 103 -3.34 23.67 4.40
C LEU A 103 -4.19 24.53 3.46
N ILE A 104 -3.84 24.53 2.17
CA ILE A 104 -4.48 25.38 1.14
C ILE A 104 -5.28 24.51 0.15
N GLY A 105 -4.89 23.26 -0.05
CA GLY A 105 -5.48 22.38 -1.06
C GLY A 105 -6.79 21.68 -0.69
N ASP A 106 -7.62 21.43 -1.70
CA ASP A 106 -8.78 20.52 -1.59
C ASP A 106 -8.30 19.08 -1.35
N ARG A 107 -8.80 18.47 -0.27
CA ARG A 107 -8.48 17.10 0.12
C ARG A 107 -8.72 16.09 -1.01
N ARG A 108 -9.78 16.27 -1.79
CA ARG A 108 -10.10 15.39 -2.91
C ARG A 108 -9.09 15.55 -4.05
N LYS A 109 -8.64 16.78 -4.35
CA LYS A 109 -7.59 17.04 -5.35
C LYS A 109 -6.26 16.42 -4.95
N ALA A 110 -5.86 16.53 -3.69
CA ALA A 110 -4.62 15.96 -3.20
C ALA A 110 -4.62 14.42 -3.24
N TYR A 111 -5.72 13.77 -2.84
CA TYR A 111 -5.84 12.32 -3.02
C TYR A 111 -5.80 11.90 -4.49
N LYS A 112 -6.41 12.68 -5.38
CA LYS A 112 -6.36 12.40 -6.82
C LYS A 112 -4.94 12.54 -7.38
N ALA A 113 -4.18 13.55 -6.94
CA ALA A 113 -2.78 13.71 -7.29
C ALA A 113 -1.93 12.54 -6.75
N ALA A 114 -2.15 12.16 -5.49
CA ALA A 114 -1.50 11.01 -4.86
C ALA A 114 -1.74 9.71 -5.63
N ALA A 115 -3.00 9.40 -5.96
CA ALA A 115 -3.36 8.20 -6.72
C ALA A 115 -2.70 8.16 -8.10
N LYS A 116 -2.64 9.31 -8.79
CA LYS A 116 -1.95 9.42 -10.07
C LYS A 116 -0.45 9.21 -9.92
N ALA A 117 0.19 9.83 -8.94
CA ALA A 117 1.63 9.69 -8.69
C ALA A 117 2.03 8.27 -8.25
N ALA A 118 1.15 7.58 -7.52
CA ALA A 118 1.30 6.17 -7.15
C ALA A 118 1.04 5.20 -8.32
N TRP A 119 0.59 5.70 -9.47
CA TRP A 119 0.16 4.94 -10.65
C TRP A 119 -0.98 3.96 -10.32
N HIS A 120 -1.98 4.45 -9.59
CA HIS A 120 -3.20 3.71 -9.31
C HIS A 120 -3.99 3.47 -10.61
N PRO A 121 -4.46 2.24 -10.90
CA PRO A 121 -5.18 1.94 -12.15
C PRO A 121 -6.49 2.71 -12.30
N ILE A 122 -7.16 3.00 -11.18
CA ILE A 122 -8.45 3.68 -11.14
C ILE A 122 -8.39 4.80 -10.09
N PRO A 123 -7.76 5.96 -10.38
CA PRO A 123 -7.53 7.00 -9.38
C PRO A 123 -8.80 7.51 -8.70
N ASP A 124 -9.91 7.64 -9.43
CA ASP A 124 -11.15 8.19 -8.87
C ASP A 124 -11.79 7.24 -7.84
N ALA A 125 -11.75 5.92 -8.06
CA ALA A 125 -12.23 4.94 -7.08
C ALA A 125 -11.40 4.97 -5.79
N GLN A 126 -10.08 5.17 -5.91
CA GLN A 126 -9.20 5.33 -4.75
C GLN A 126 -9.55 6.60 -3.97
N VAL A 127 -9.86 7.71 -4.65
CA VAL A 127 -10.21 8.96 -3.99
C VAL A 127 -11.51 8.81 -3.19
N GLU A 128 -12.52 8.18 -3.78
CA GLU A 128 -13.77 7.88 -3.05
C GLU A 128 -13.51 7.00 -1.84
N PHE A 129 -12.68 5.96 -2.00
CA PHE A 129 -12.27 5.11 -0.89
C PHE A 129 -11.55 5.90 0.20
N ALA A 130 -10.53 6.71 -0.13
CA ALA A 130 -9.73 7.45 0.84
C ALA A 130 -10.50 8.59 1.55
N VAL A 131 -11.54 9.12 0.91
CA VAL A 131 -12.42 10.16 1.49
C VAL A 131 -13.54 9.55 2.34
N SER A 132 -14.10 8.41 1.93
CA SER A 132 -15.22 7.77 2.62
C SER A 132 -14.80 6.79 3.71
N THR A 133 -13.60 6.20 3.60
CA THR A 133 -13.16 5.16 4.51
C THR A 133 -12.69 5.76 5.81
N VAL A 134 -13.33 5.30 6.86
CA VAL A 134 -12.92 5.60 8.21
C VAL A 134 -12.88 4.29 8.97
N LEU A 135 -11.69 3.86 9.37
CA LEU A 135 -11.54 2.68 10.22
C LEU A 135 -11.91 3.03 11.67
N PRO A 136 -12.92 2.35 12.25
CA PRO A 136 -13.08 2.20 13.69
C PRO A 136 -11.79 1.80 14.39
N LYS A 137 -11.73 2.14 15.68
CA LYS A 137 -10.57 1.89 16.53
C LYS A 137 -10.29 0.40 16.61
N GLU A 138 -11.34 -0.42 16.64
CA GLU A 138 -11.33 -1.88 16.75
C GLU A 138 -10.66 -2.56 15.56
N GLN A 139 -10.92 -2.11 14.32
CA GLN A 139 -10.23 -2.64 13.14
C GLN A 139 -8.81 -2.08 13.00
N SER A 140 -8.56 -0.90 13.56
CA SER A 140 -7.19 -0.40 13.72
C SER A 140 -6.37 -1.28 14.67
N LEU A 141 -7.01 -1.99 15.62
CA LEU A 141 -6.35 -2.98 16.49
C LEU A 141 -5.99 -4.28 15.75
N LEU A 142 -6.76 -4.69 14.72
CA LEU A 142 -6.39 -5.86 13.90
C LEU A 142 -5.08 -5.63 13.15
N LEU A 143 -4.82 -4.37 12.82
CA LEU A 143 -3.55 -3.91 12.26
C LEU A 143 -2.50 -3.60 13.34
N GLN A 144 -2.73 -3.90 14.63
CA GLN A 144 -1.74 -3.69 15.70
C GLN A 144 -0.88 -4.92 16.00
N VAL A 145 -1.15 -6.08 15.40
CA VAL A 145 -0.60 -7.35 15.88
C VAL A 145 0.69 -7.73 15.13
N ASP A 146 1.81 -7.72 15.87
CA ASP A 146 2.98 -8.62 15.92
C ASP A 146 3.49 -9.33 14.65
N GLY A 147 3.18 -8.80 13.46
CA GLY A 147 3.81 -9.15 12.19
C GLY A 147 3.08 -10.19 11.34
N THR A 148 1.92 -10.71 11.74
CA THR A 148 1.15 -11.66 10.92
C THR A 148 -0.36 -11.40 10.97
N LEU A 149 -0.97 -11.27 9.79
CA LEU A 149 -2.42 -11.26 9.62
C LEU A 149 -2.87 -12.68 9.25
N SER A 150 -3.86 -13.21 9.96
CA SER A 150 -4.49 -14.47 9.59
C SER A 150 -5.48 -14.28 8.43
N SER A 151 -5.86 -15.37 7.76
CA SER A 151 -6.93 -15.33 6.74
C SER A 151 -8.24 -14.76 7.30
N GLY A 152 -8.57 -15.11 8.56
CA GLY A 152 -9.75 -14.58 9.25
C GLY A 152 -9.67 -13.06 9.47
N ASP A 153 -8.48 -12.52 9.78
CA ASP A 153 -8.29 -11.07 9.91
C ASP A 153 -8.50 -10.36 8.57
N VAL A 154 -7.99 -10.95 7.48
CA VAL A 154 -8.17 -10.42 6.13
C VAL A 154 -9.66 -10.44 5.73
N GLU A 155 -10.38 -11.52 6.03
CA GLU A 155 -11.83 -11.62 5.79
C GLU A 155 -12.63 -10.59 6.57
N LEU A 156 -12.33 -10.40 7.86
CA LEU A 156 -12.98 -9.40 8.71
C LEU A 156 -12.76 -7.97 8.18
N ILE A 157 -11.52 -7.65 7.80
CA ILE A 157 -11.18 -6.35 7.20
C ILE A 157 -11.90 -6.21 5.85
N SER A 158 -11.86 -7.23 4.99
CA SER A 158 -12.53 -7.24 3.69
C SER A 158 -14.05 -7.01 3.81
N GLN A 159 -14.70 -7.69 4.75
CA GLN A 159 -16.13 -7.54 4.99
C GLN A 159 -16.47 -6.12 5.45
N PHE A 160 -15.65 -5.54 6.33
CA PHE A 160 -15.83 -4.15 6.75
C PHE A 160 -15.69 -3.17 5.58
N LEU A 161 -14.68 -3.38 4.73
CA LEU A 161 -14.41 -2.54 3.57
C LEU A 161 -15.48 -2.65 2.48
N SER A 162 -16.13 -3.82 2.36
CA SER A 162 -17.23 -4.05 1.41
C SER A 162 -18.49 -3.24 1.73
N VAL A 163 -18.69 -2.88 3.01
CA VAL A 163 -19.88 -2.17 3.50
C VAL A 163 -19.77 -0.65 3.32
N GLN A 164 -18.57 -0.13 3.05
CA GLN A 164 -18.38 1.29 2.77
C GLN A 164 -18.98 1.66 1.40
N PRO A 165 -19.56 2.85 1.23
CA PRO A 165 -20.18 3.25 -0.03
C PRO A 165 -19.11 3.36 -1.12
N SER A 166 -18.88 2.26 -1.83
CA SER A 166 -18.20 2.27 -3.11
C SER A 166 -19.14 2.99 -4.07
N ALA A 167 -18.94 4.29 -4.24
CA ALA A 167 -19.73 5.11 -5.13
C ALA A 167 -19.72 4.48 -6.53
N SER A 168 -20.82 3.83 -6.91
CA SER A 168 -21.22 3.50 -8.28
C SER A 168 -20.07 3.27 -9.26
N VAL A 169 -19.08 2.47 -8.88
CA VAL A 169 -17.99 2.08 -9.77
C VAL A 169 -18.59 1.02 -10.67
N GLY A 170 -19.31 1.48 -11.70
CA GLY A 170 -20.05 0.62 -12.62
C GLY A 170 -19.16 -0.50 -13.10
N SER A 171 -19.66 -1.74 -12.99
CA SER A 171 -19.06 -3.02 -13.39
C SER A 171 -17.73 -2.83 -14.12
N LEU A 172 -16.65 -2.63 -13.36
CA LEU A 172 -15.34 -2.43 -13.95
C LEU A 172 -14.80 -3.78 -14.36
N LYS A 173 -14.22 -3.80 -15.57
CA LYS A 173 -13.78 -5.01 -16.23
C LYS A 173 -12.79 -5.76 -15.33
N PRO A 174 -12.85 -7.11 -15.33
CA PRO A 174 -11.88 -7.97 -14.68
C PRO A 174 -10.45 -7.50 -14.93
N VAL A 175 -9.57 -7.68 -13.95
CA VAL A 175 -8.14 -7.42 -14.12
C VAL A 175 -7.69 -8.14 -15.40
N PRO A 176 -7.14 -7.42 -16.39
CA PRO A 176 -6.74 -8.04 -17.65
C PRO A 176 -5.86 -9.26 -17.42
N ALA A 177 -6.21 -10.36 -18.08
CA ALA A 177 -5.40 -11.57 -18.07
C ALA A 177 -3.93 -11.23 -18.34
N LEU A 178 -3.03 -11.86 -17.58
CA LEU A 178 -1.59 -11.60 -17.71
C LEU A 178 -1.16 -11.85 -19.16
N SER A 179 -0.48 -10.87 -19.75
CA SER A 179 0.11 -11.07 -21.07
C SER A 179 1.09 -12.24 -21.04
N LYS A 180 1.25 -12.97 -22.17
CA LYS A 180 2.24 -14.06 -22.28
C LYS A 180 3.65 -13.66 -21.84
N ARG A 181 4.02 -12.38 -22.01
CA ARG A 181 5.30 -11.84 -21.52
C ARG A 181 5.31 -11.73 -20.00
N ALA A 182 4.26 -11.16 -19.40
CA ALA A 182 4.14 -11.03 -17.96
C ALA A 182 4.11 -12.40 -17.27
N SER A 183 3.36 -13.38 -17.80
CA SER A 183 3.33 -14.75 -17.25
C SER A 183 4.71 -15.42 -17.29
N ARG A 184 5.45 -15.27 -18.39
CA ARG A 184 6.84 -15.79 -18.48
C ARG A 184 7.78 -15.12 -17.48
N MET A 185 7.68 -13.80 -17.31
CA MET A 185 8.49 -13.08 -16.32
C MET A 185 8.19 -13.56 -14.89
N LEU A 186 6.91 -13.77 -14.56
CA LEU A 186 6.50 -14.29 -13.25
C LEU A 186 7.00 -15.72 -13.01
N SER A 187 6.91 -16.60 -14.01
CA SER A 187 7.48 -17.96 -13.92
C SER A 187 8.98 -17.92 -13.64
N GLY A 188 9.73 -17.12 -14.41
CA GLY A 188 11.17 -16.98 -14.21
C GLY A 188 11.53 -16.42 -12.82
N MET A 189 10.75 -15.45 -12.32
CA MET A 189 10.92 -14.93 -10.96
C MET A 189 10.62 -15.98 -9.89
N LYS A 190 9.60 -16.83 -10.07
CA LYS A 190 9.27 -17.93 -9.15
C LYS A 190 10.41 -18.95 -9.12
N GLU A 191 10.90 -19.36 -10.28
CA GLU A 191 12.04 -20.27 -10.42
C GLU A 191 13.31 -19.73 -9.75
N GLU A 192 13.60 -18.44 -9.93
CA GLU A 192 14.75 -17.76 -9.30
C GLU A 192 14.62 -17.73 -7.77
N LEU A 193 13.42 -17.42 -7.25
CA LEU A 193 13.17 -17.43 -5.80
C LEU A 193 13.33 -18.83 -5.21
N GLU A 194 12.75 -19.84 -5.83
CA GLU A 194 12.91 -21.23 -5.38
C GLU A 194 14.39 -21.67 -5.44
N TYR A 195 15.14 -21.19 -6.44
CA TYR A 195 16.59 -21.46 -6.52
C TYR A 195 17.35 -20.84 -5.34
N GLU A 196 17.07 -19.58 -5.03
CA GLU A 196 17.69 -18.87 -3.90
C GLU A 196 17.32 -19.52 -2.56
N GLU A 197 16.06 -19.90 -2.35
CA GLU A 197 15.61 -20.62 -1.16
C GLU A 197 16.39 -21.93 -1.00
N ARG A 198 16.46 -22.75 -2.06
CA ARG A 198 17.25 -24.00 -2.06
C ARG A 198 18.74 -23.74 -1.83
N SER A 199 19.28 -22.63 -2.32
CA SER A 199 20.68 -22.24 -2.13
C SER A 199 20.97 -21.87 -0.68
N ILE A 200 20.14 -21.01 -0.08
CA ILE A 200 20.22 -20.61 1.33
C ILE A 200 20.07 -21.83 2.23
N HIS A 201 19.05 -22.66 2.01
CA HIS A 201 18.82 -23.87 2.79
C HIS A 201 20.04 -24.81 2.75
N ARG A 202 20.66 -25.00 1.58
CA ARG A 202 21.91 -25.79 1.45
C ARG A 202 23.06 -25.19 2.26
N LYS A 203 23.27 -23.87 2.19
CA LYS A 203 24.33 -23.17 2.94
C LYS A 203 24.10 -23.26 4.45
N VAL A 204 22.87 -23.02 4.91
CA VAL A 204 22.49 -23.13 6.33
C VAL A 204 22.69 -24.55 6.82
N LYS A 205 22.22 -25.56 6.08
CA LYS A 205 22.41 -26.98 6.44
C LYS A 205 23.87 -27.38 6.49
N ALA A 206 24.70 -26.89 5.56
CA ALA A 206 26.15 -27.14 5.58
C ALA A 206 26.83 -26.46 6.79
N ALA A 207 26.45 -25.23 7.11
CA ALA A 207 26.94 -24.52 8.30
C ALA A 207 26.54 -25.26 9.59
N LEU A 208 25.26 -25.64 9.72
CA LEU A 208 24.79 -26.41 10.88
C LEU A 208 25.55 -27.73 11.04
N LYS A 209 25.81 -28.48 9.96
CA LYS A 209 26.65 -29.69 10.03
C LYS A 209 28.10 -29.42 10.43
N LYS A 210 28.66 -28.27 10.04
CA LYS A 210 30.04 -27.89 10.36
C LYS A 210 30.20 -27.46 11.82
N TYR A 211 29.15 -26.88 12.41
CA TYR A 211 29.19 -26.29 13.76
C TYR A 211 28.32 -27.02 14.80
N ALA A 212 27.60 -28.09 14.41
CA ALA A 212 27.01 -29.03 15.35
C ALA A 212 28.12 -29.96 15.88
N LEU A 213 28.47 -29.75 17.15
CA LEU A 213 29.31 -30.64 17.97
C LEU A 213 28.61 -31.99 18.20
#